data_AF-A0AAC9LGT5-F1
#
_entry.id   AF-A0AAC9LGT5-F1
#
_cell.length_a   1.000
_cell.length_b   1.000
_cell.length_c   1.000
_cell.angle_alpha   90.00
_cell.angle_beta   90.00
_cell.angle_gamma   90.00
#
_symmetry.space_group_name_H-M   'P 1'
#
loop_
_entity.id
_entity.type
_entity.pdbx_description
1 polymer ?
#
loop_
_entity_poly.entity_id
_entity_poly.type
_entity_poly.pdbx_seq_one_letter_code
_entity_poly.pdbx_strand_id
1 'polypeptide(L)'
;MLAAARAAKVISRGGDLLSRGGFFPAEAGGSLAGRANSEVMRVNRGDWPVVVTDRCAHSCAEAMGFADQDEARAWLHEQIRARGAVTDRLPAAVAGRRSRSGYFVVIEDEVLLPLAEDRDGAAQWIATNCVIFPSRRGSSAAPLSLSGRRLLAEIELLPHAVERFQQYCGGSADPAAARRELYEVLAPTARATSRPPRWSGTRHADFYLVAGVEGEYVLPCRIGGGRRPFDATTCIHRSRDLFELSGDRLLARCGLGADAVPARSAGRALIERGGACHARLAWHRPSWAPARSEARWWLVLAPRLAVPVAWRPERRSRPLIALGLIDRRPVLVRLLDRLRGLARRRTSAPKRPGASRGRGSTGGRPSRTPARRR
;
A
#
# COMPACT_ATOMS: atom_id res chain seq x y z
N MET A 1 -10.55 -45.03 -33.30
CA MET A 1 -9.82 -46.27 -32.95
C MET A 1 -9.19 -46.08 -31.58
N LEU A 2 -9.69 -46.83 -30.58
CA LEU A 2 -9.12 -47.26 -29.28
C LEU A 2 -8.39 -46.23 -28.39
N ALA A 3 -8.56 -46.11 -27.05
CA ALA A 3 -9.41 -46.71 -26.01
C ALA A 3 -9.21 -45.86 -24.72
N ALA A 4 -10.25 -45.51 -23.94
CA ALA A 4 -10.60 -45.95 -22.55
C ALA A 4 -9.44 -45.93 -21.50
N ALA A 5 -9.57 -45.43 -20.26
CA ALA A 5 -10.54 -45.72 -19.18
C ALA A 5 -10.55 -44.58 -18.09
N ARG A 6 -11.69 -44.17 -17.49
CA ARG A 6 -12.32 -44.59 -16.20
C ARG A 6 -11.34 -44.70 -15.01
N ALA A 7 -11.58 -44.12 -13.82
CA ALA A 7 -12.71 -44.43 -12.92
C ALA A 7 -13.04 -43.35 -11.87
N ALA A 8 -14.29 -43.36 -11.43
CA ALA A 8 -14.86 -42.64 -10.29
C ALA A 8 -14.80 -43.48 -9.00
N LYS A 9 -14.87 -42.85 -7.82
CA LYS A 9 -15.39 -43.48 -6.60
C LYS A 9 -16.14 -42.47 -5.74
N VAL A 10 -17.47 -42.65 -5.72
CA VAL A 10 -18.42 -42.15 -4.72
C VAL A 10 -18.71 -43.33 -3.79
N ILE A 11 -18.69 -43.13 -2.46
CA ILE A 11 -19.49 -43.92 -1.51
C ILE A 11 -20.03 -42.97 -0.45
N SER A 12 -21.35 -43.02 -0.29
CA SER A 12 -22.21 -42.36 0.70
C SER A 12 -22.72 -43.36 1.74
N ARG A 13 -23.41 -42.83 2.77
CA ARG A 13 -24.35 -43.47 3.73
C ARG A 13 -23.70 -44.10 4.97
N GLY A 14 -24.30 -44.07 6.15
CA GLY A 14 -25.63 -43.63 6.62
C GLY A 14 -25.65 -43.85 8.15
N GLY A 15 -26.37 -43.03 8.93
CA GLY A 15 -27.73 -43.29 9.42
C GLY A 15 -27.65 -43.67 10.92
N ASP A 16 -28.12 -42.86 11.87
CA ASP A 16 -29.49 -42.54 12.33
C ASP A 16 -30.04 -43.47 13.44
N LEU A 17 -30.69 -42.81 14.41
CA LEU A 17 -31.74 -43.27 15.33
C LEU A 17 -31.40 -44.14 16.56
N LEU A 18 -31.73 -43.61 17.76
CA LEU A 18 -32.90 -43.98 18.62
C LEU A 18 -32.80 -43.19 19.96
N SER A 19 -33.76 -42.29 20.28
CA SER A 19 -34.97 -42.52 21.11
C SER A 19 -34.64 -42.86 22.56
N ARG A 20 -35.11 -42.24 23.65
CA ARG A 20 -36.43 -41.78 24.18
C ARG A 20 -36.09 -41.23 25.59
N GLY A 21 -36.81 -40.39 26.32
CA GLY A 21 -38.19 -39.90 26.36
C GLY A 21 -38.42 -39.36 27.79
N GLY A 22 -39.43 -38.52 28.00
CA GLY A 22 -39.86 -38.13 29.36
C GLY A 22 -40.54 -36.77 29.43
N PHE A 23 -41.86 -36.77 29.54
CA PHE A 23 -42.77 -35.62 29.60
C PHE A 23 -43.60 -35.74 30.91
N PHE A 24 -44.04 -34.58 31.43
CA PHE A 24 -45.08 -34.27 32.46
C PHE A 24 -44.64 -34.14 33.93
N PRO A 25 -45.36 -33.35 34.76
CA PRO A 25 -46.24 -32.20 34.50
C PRO A 25 -45.96 -30.96 35.39
N ALA A 26 -46.75 -29.91 35.16
CA ALA A 26 -46.80 -28.65 35.90
C ALA A 26 -47.33 -28.81 37.34
N GLU A 27 -46.82 -27.98 38.25
CA GLU A 27 -47.58 -27.51 39.41
C GLU A 27 -47.44 -25.99 39.57
N ALA A 28 -48.59 -25.36 39.78
CA ALA A 28 -48.75 -23.98 40.16
C ALA A 28 -48.60 -23.84 41.68
N GLY A 29 -47.86 -22.81 42.11
CA GLY A 29 -47.80 -22.39 43.51
C GLY A 29 -47.19 -21.01 43.59
N GLY A 30 -48.05 -19.99 43.68
CA GLY A 30 -47.61 -18.61 43.87
C GLY A 30 -47.01 -18.40 45.26
N SER A 31 -46.05 -17.48 45.37
CA SER A 31 -45.94 -16.65 46.57
C SER A 31 -45.21 -15.36 46.27
N LEU A 32 -45.79 -14.32 46.84
CA LEU A 32 -45.39 -12.94 46.93
C LEU A 32 -43.99 -12.73 47.51
N ALA A 33 -43.51 -11.51 47.27
CA ALA A 33 -42.51 -10.77 48.03
C ALA A 33 -41.05 -11.13 47.75
N GLY A 34 -40.41 -10.26 46.97
CA GLY A 34 -38.98 -10.27 46.77
C GLY A 34 -38.55 -9.34 45.65
N ARG A 35 -38.97 -8.06 45.70
CA ARG A 35 -38.20 -6.99 45.03
C ARG A 35 -36.84 -6.92 45.73
N ALA A 36 -35.97 -7.88 45.44
CA ALA A 36 -34.54 -7.69 45.60
C ALA A 36 -34.15 -6.75 44.46
N ASN A 37 -33.90 -5.49 44.84
CA ASN A 37 -33.15 -4.57 44.02
C ASN A 37 -31.87 -5.28 43.58
N SER A 38 -31.84 -5.77 42.35
CA SER A 38 -30.60 -6.00 41.61
C SER A 38 -30.04 -4.64 41.25
N GLU A 39 -29.58 -3.95 42.28
CA GLU A 39 -28.57 -2.90 42.19
C GLU A 39 -27.29 -3.62 41.74
N VAL A 40 -27.27 -4.02 40.47
CA VAL A 40 -26.04 -4.31 39.77
C VAL A 40 -25.29 -2.99 39.82
N MET A 41 -24.36 -2.88 40.78
CA MET A 41 -23.33 -1.86 40.78
C MET A 41 -22.81 -1.81 39.36
N ARG A 42 -23.25 -0.80 38.59
CA ARG A 42 -22.62 -0.46 37.33
C ARG A 42 -21.28 0.14 37.74
N VAL A 43 -20.32 -0.75 38.00
CA VAL A 43 -18.93 -0.37 38.24
C VAL A 43 -18.58 0.52 37.06
N ASN A 44 -18.28 1.79 37.37
CA ASN A 44 -17.97 2.75 36.35
C ASN A 44 -16.78 2.19 35.57
N ARG A 45 -16.81 2.28 34.24
CA ARG A 45 -15.73 1.77 33.40
C ARG A 45 -14.38 2.42 33.76
N GLY A 46 -14.40 3.61 34.36
CA GLY A 46 -13.19 4.25 34.91
C GLY A 46 -12.52 3.49 36.06
N ASP A 47 -13.24 2.64 36.78
CA ASP A 47 -12.78 1.95 37.99
C ASP A 47 -12.33 0.51 37.72
N TRP A 48 -12.43 0.03 36.48
CA TRP A 48 -12.01 -1.32 36.13
C TRP A 48 -10.50 -1.48 36.32
N PRO A 49 -10.03 -2.57 36.96
CA PRO A 49 -8.61 -2.84 37.10
C PRO A 49 -7.93 -2.94 35.73
N VAL A 50 -6.69 -2.44 35.65
CA VAL A 50 -5.90 -2.43 34.42
C VAL A 50 -4.85 -3.53 34.49
N VAL A 51 -4.94 -4.50 33.59
CA VAL A 51 -3.98 -5.57 33.38
C VAL A 51 -2.97 -5.13 32.33
N VAL A 52 -1.68 -5.15 32.69
CA VAL A 52 -0.58 -4.79 31.79
C VAL A 52 -0.10 -6.03 31.06
N THR A 53 -0.30 -6.08 29.74
CA THR A 53 0.18 -7.18 28.90
C THR A 53 1.70 -7.18 28.77
N ASP A 54 2.29 -8.35 28.46
CA ASP A 54 3.73 -8.48 28.18
C ASP A 54 4.20 -7.52 27.09
N ARG A 55 3.39 -7.37 26.04
CA ARG A 55 3.69 -6.42 24.96
C ARG A 55 3.74 -4.98 25.45
N CYS A 56 2.81 -4.59 26.33
CA CYS A 56 2.77 -3.25 26.91
C CYS A 56 4.00 -3.02 27.80
N ALA A 57 4.32 -3.98 28.66
CA ALA A 57 5.47 -3.94 29.55
C ALA A 57 6.80 -3.90 28.77
N HIS A 58 6.96 -4.73 27.75
CA HIS A 58 8.12 -4.73 26.87
C HIS A 58 8.29 -3.38 26.15
N SER A 59 7.21 -2.83 25.58
CA SER A 59 7.25 -1.53 24.90
C SER A 59 7.64 -0.41 25.85
N CYS A 60 7.20 -0.51 27.11
CA CYS A 60 7.56 0.41 28.19
C CYS A 60 9.04 0.29 28.57
N ALA A 61 9.54 -0.95 28.71
CA ALA A 61 10.93 -1.24 29.00
C ALA A 61 11.86 -0.64 27.95
N GLU A 62 11.57 -0.90 26.67
CA GLU A 62 12.36 -0.36 25.56
C GLU A 62 12.34 1.17 25.51
N ALA A 63 11.19 1.79 25.77
CA ALA A 63 11.03 3.23 25.63
C ALA A 63 11.61 4.03 26.81
N MET A 64 11.65 3.43 28.00
CA MET A 64 12.15 4.09 29.22
C MET A 64 13.51 3.57 29.69
N GLY A 65 14.06 2.56 29.01
CA GLY A 65 15.40 2.04 29.30
C GLY A 65 15.48 1.16 30.55
N PHE A 66 14.41 0.43 30.88
CA PHE A 66 14.45 -0.58 31.94
C PHE A 66 15.29 -1.78 31.51
N ALA A 67 15.82 -2.52 32.48
CA ALA A 67 16.66 -3.69 32.21
C ALA A 67 15.85 -4.83 31.55
N ASP A 68 14.61 -5.00 31.99
CA ASP A 68 13.69 -6.01 31.47
C ASP A 68 12.22 -5.58 31.53
N GLN A 69 11.35 -6.45 31.01
CA GLN A 69 9.90 -6.20 30.95
C GLN A 69 9.20 -6.35 32.31
N ASP A 70 9.76 -7.12 33.25
CA ASP A 70 9.10 -7.37 34.53
C ASP A 70 9.29 -6.16 35.46
N GLU A 71 10.47 -5.55 35.43
CA GLU A 71 10.75 -4.26 36.06
C GLU A 71 9.82 -3.16 35.51
N ALA A 72 9.69 -3.07 34.19
CA ALA A 72 8.78 -2.12 33.56
C ALA A 72 7.30 -2.40 33.87
N ARG A 73 6.90 -3.67 33.99
CA ARG A 73 5.52 -4.05 34.38
C ARG A 73 5.23 -3.62 35.82
N ALA A 74 6.15 -3.89 36.74
CA ALA A 74 6.01 -3.51 38.14
C ALA A 74 5.89 -1.98 38.28
N TRP A 75 6.76 -1.24 37.59
CA TRP A 75 6.70 0.22 37.52
C TRP A 75 5.35 0.69 36.96
N LEU A 76 4.88 0.13 35.85
CA LEU A 76 3.58 0.50 35.27
C LEU A 76 2.43 0.28 36.25
N HIS A 77 2.39 -0.85 36.96
CA HIS A 77 1.34 -1.11 37.95
C HIS A 77 1.34 -0.09 39.09
N GLU A 78 2.53 0.26 39.60
CA GLU A 78 2.68 1.29 40.62
C GLU A 78 2.18 2.65 40.11
N GLN A 79 2.58 3.04 38.91
CA GLN A 79 2.23 4.33 38.34
C GLN A 79 0.76 4.44 37.93
N ILE A 80 0.16 3.37 37.41
CA ILE A 80 -1.28 3.33 37.14
C ILE A 80 -2.05 3.52 38.45
N ARG A 81 -1.64 2.86 39.54
CA ARG A 81 -2.30 2.98 40.83
C ARG A 81 -2.15 4.38 41.43
N ALA A 82 -0.95 4.96 41.34
CA ALA A 82 -0.65 6.23 41.99
C ALA A 82 -1.16 7.44 41.19
N ARG A 83 -1.05 7.39 39.86
CA ARG A 83 -1.18 8.56 38.96
C ARG A 83 -1.99 8.29 37.69
N GLY A 84 -2.50 7.07 37.49
CA GLY A 84 -3.22 6.69 36.28
C GLY A 84 -4.67 7.18 36.28
N ALA A 85 -5.09 7.78 35.17
CA ALA A 85 -6.47 8.17 34.90
C ALA A 85 -6.99 7.48 33.63
N VAL A 86 -8.09 6.75 33.73
CA VAL A 86 -8.79 6.18 32.56
C VAL A 86 -9.62 7.27 31.89
N THR A 87 -9.42 7.47 30.58
CA THR A 87 -10.08 8.53 29.81
C THR A 87 -10.37 8.10 28.37
N ASP A 88 -11.44 8.65 27.79
CA ASP A 88 -11.77 8.59 26.36
C ASP A 88 -11.32 9.88 25.62
N ARG A 89 -10.84 10.89 26.36
CA ARG A 89 -10.33 12.16 25.84
C ARG A 89 -8.82 12.22 26.02
N LEU A 90 -8.11 12.24 24.88
CA LEU A 90 -6.66 12.30 24.87
C LEU A 90 -6.14 13.74 25.03
N PRO A 91 -5.04 13.93 25.78
CA PRO A 91 -4.30 15.18 25.77
C PRO A 91 -3.82 15.55 24.36
N ALA A 92 -3.68 16.85 24.10
CA ALA A 92 -3.29 17.37 22.78
C ALA A 92 -1.99 16.77 22.25
N ALA A 93 -1.00 16.56 23.14
CA ALA A 93 0.31 15.97 22.80
C ALA A 93 0.25 14.55 22.22
N VAL A 94 -0.85 13.83 22.46
CA VAL A 94 -1.07 12.46 21.98
C VAL A 94 -2.42 12.34 21.24
N ALA A 95 -3.00 13.47 20.81
CA ALA A 95 -4.26 13.51 20.10
C ALA A 95 -4.15 12.74 18.76
N GLY A 96 -5.08 11.81 18.53
CA GLY A 96 -5.12 10.97 17.33
C GLY A 96 -4.55 9.55 17.50
N ARG A 97 -4.04 9.21 18.69
CA ARG A 97 -3.83 7.79 19.06
C ARG A 97 -5.16 7.04 19.05
N ARG A 98 -5.09 5.75 18.73
CA ARG A 98 -6.25 4.88 18.65
C ARG A 98 -6.12 3.76 19.65
N SER A 99 -7.23 3.48 20.30
CA SER A 99 -7.44 2.36 21.19
C SER A 99 -8.58 1.51 20.62
N ARG A 100 -8.56 0.20 20.89
CA ARG A 100 -9.62 -0.69 20.42
C ARG A 100 -10.95 -0.41 21.13
N SER A 101 -10.89 -0.06 22.41
CA SER A 101 -12.09 0.33 23.19
C SER A 101 -12.43 1.82 23.05
N GLY A 102 -11.51 2.63 22.52
CA GLY A 102 -11.60 4.09 22.57
C GLY A 102 -11.12 4.70 23.89
N TYR A 103 -10.81 3.86 24.90
CA TYR A 103 -10.31 4.28 26.20
C TYR A 103 -8.80 4.11 26.32
N PHE A 104 -8.21 4.92 27.19
CA PHE A 104 -6.79 4.95 27.49
C PHE A 104 -6.58 5.10 29.00
N VAL A 105 -5.46 4.60 29.52
CA VAL A 105 -4.90 5.13 30.78
C VAL A 105 -3.88 6.20 30.43
N VAL A 106 -4.01 7.36 31.03
CA VAL A 106 -3.02 8.44 31.00
C VAL A 106 -2.35 8.49 32.37
N ILE A 107 -1.03 8.35 32.41
CA ILE A 107 -0.21 8.52 33.61
C ILE A 107 0.45 9.89 33.46
N GLU A 108 -0.22 10.92 33.97
CA GLU A 108 0.15 12.34 33.80
C GLU A 108 0.56 12.66 32.36
N ASP A 109 1.62 13.47 32.16
CA ASP A 109 2.23 13.76 30.86
C ASP A 109 3.43 12.86 30.57
N GLU A 110 3.42 11.62 31.09
CA GLU A 110 4.52 10.68 30.95
C GLU A 110 4.18 9.50 30.04
N VAL A 111 3.07 8.82 30.28
CA VAL A 111 2.74 7.55 29.61
C VAL A 111 1.25 7.48 29.23
N LEU A 112 0.98 6.98 28.03
CA LEU A 112 -0.35 6.67 27.52
C LEU A 112 -0.45 5.16 27.21
N LEU A 113 -1.47 4.50 27.75
CA LEU A 113 -1.74 3.07 27.54
C LEU A 113 -3.09 2.87 26.81
N PRO A 114 -3.09 2.46 25.53
CA PRO A 114 -4.32 2.10 24.83
C PRO A 114 -4.96 0.83 25.42
N LEU A 115 -6.24 0.92 25.76
CA LEU A 115 -6.97 -0.16 26.43
C LEU A 115 -7.78 -1.01 25.46
N ALA A 116 -8.07 -2.23 25.88
CA ALA A 116 -9.11 -3.07 25.30
C ALA A 116 -9.95 -3.65 26.44
N GLU A 117 -11.24 -3.85 26.19
CA GLU A 117 -12.07 -4.61 27.12
C GLU A 117 -11.65 -6.08 27.06
N ASP A 118 -11.67 -6.74 28.21
CA ASP A 118 -11.53 -8.19 28.25
C ASP A 118 -12.71 -8.84 27.51
N ARG A 119 -12.41 -9.82 26.65
CA ARG A 119 -13.43 -10.52 25.85
C ARG A 119 -14.07 -11.67 26.61
N ASP A 120 -13.41 -12.14 27.67
CA ASP A 120 -13.88 -13.27 28.48
C ASP A 120 -14.90 -12.84 29.54
N GLY A 121 -15.30 -11.56 29.52
CA GLY A 121 -16.41 -11.02 30.32
C GLY A 121 -16.01 -10.50 31.70
N ALA A 122 -14.72 -10.55 32.07
CA ALA A 122 -14.25 -9.90 33.29
C ALA A 122 -14.31 -8.38 33.14
N ALA A 123 -14.72 -7.69 34.21
CA ALA A 123 -14.77 -6.24 34.27
C ALA A 123 -13.37 -5.64 34.47
N GLN A 124 -12.50 -5.79 33.46
CA GLN A 124 -11.11 -5.32 33.51
C GLN A 124 -10.67 -4.72 32.17
N TRP A 125 -9.71 -3.80 32.26
CA TRP A 125 -9.03 -3.23 31.11
C TRP A 125 -7.75 -3.99 30.80
N ILE A 126 -7.49 -4.24 29.52
CA ILE A 126 -6.25 -4.82 29.02
C ILE A 126 -5.43 -3.70 28.37
N ALA A 127 -4.32 -3.30 29.00
CA ALA A 127 -3.37 -2.36 28.41
C ALA A 127 -2.55 -3.08 27.32
N THR A 128 -2.81 -2.71 26.06
CA THR A 128 -2.30 -3.43 24.88
C THR A 128 -0.95 -2.93 24.39
N ASN A 129 -0.58 -1.69 24.75
CA ASN A 129 0.68 -1.07 24.35
C ASN A 129 1.04 0.07 25.31
N CYS A 130 2.30 0.53 25.27
CA CYS A 130 2.78 1.69 26.00
C CYS A 130 3.27 2.78 25.05
N VAL A 131 2.89 4.04 25.29
CA VAL A 131 3.30 5.20 24.49
C VAL A 131 3.84 6.27 25.44
N ILE A 132 5.14 6.58 25.34
CA ILE A 132 5.75 7.65 26.15
C ILE A 132 5.46 9.02 25.53
N PHE A 133 5.03 9.97 26.35
CA PHE A 133 4.76 11.34 25.94
C PHE A 133 6.04 12.04 25.41
N PRO A 134 5.91 12.98 24.45
CA PRO A 134 7.04 13.70 23.89
C PRO A 134 7.87 14.47 24.92
N SER A 135 7.19 15.10 25.89
CA SER A 135 7.78 15.92 26.97
C SER A 135 8.85 15.18 27.78
N ARG A 136 8.66 13.87 27.99
CA ARG A 136 9.57 13.03 28.78
C ARG A 136 10.80 12.56 28.00
N ARG A 137 10.80 12.66 26.66
CA ARG A 137 11.89 12.15 25.81
C ARG A 137 13.09 13.10 25.71
N GLY A 138 13.14 14.16 26.53
CA GLY A 138 14.10 15.26 26.38
C GLY A 138 13.80 16.10 25.13
N SER A 139 14.55 17.20 24.94
CA SER A 139 14.45 18.09 23.78
C SER A 139 14.51 17.31 22.45
N SER A 140 13.36 16.85 21.96
CA SER A 140 13.23 16.30 20.62
C SER A 140 13.50 17.45 19.68
N ALA A 141 14.69 17.45 19.06
CA ALA A 141 15.05 18.45 18.07
C ALA A 141 13.89 18.56 17.08
N ALA A 142 13.37 19.78 16.91
CA ALA A 142 12.18 20.00 16.11
C ALA A 142 12.38 19.34 14.74
N PRO A 143 11.53 18.38 14.32
CA PRO A 143 11.83 17.55 13.15
C PRO A 143 12.03 18.40 11.89
N LEU A 144 11.32 19.54 11.81
CA LEU A 144 11.42 20.53 10.73
C LEU A 144 12.78 21.23 10.62
N SER A 145 13.61 21.25 11.67
CA SER A 145 14.97 21.78 11.62
C SER A 145 16.03 20.71 11.28
N LEU A 146 15.63 19.44 11.15
CA LEU A 146 16.53 18.34 10.84
C LEU A 146 16.45 17.93 9.37
N SER A 147 17.55 17.36 8.87
CA SER A 147 17.64 16.83 7.51
C SER A 147 18.59 15.64 7.42
N GLY A 148 18.50 14.93 6.30
CA GLY A 148 19.33 13.78 5.94
C GLY A 148 19.35 12.69 7.01
N ARG A 149 20.54 12.16 7.28
CA ARG A 149 20.77 11.11 8.30
C ARG A 149 20.40 11.57 9.72
N ARG A 150 20.52 12.85 10.04
CA ARG A 150 20.13 13.39 11.37
C ARG A 150 18.63 13.28 11.59
N LEU A 151 17.83 13.68 10.61
CA LEU A 151 16.37 13.50 10.69
C LEU A 151 16.00 12.01 10.77
N LEU A 152 16.62 11.17 9.93
CA LEU A 152 16.33 9.74 9.96
C LEU A 152 16.72 9.09 11.28
N ALA A 153 17.77 9.55 11.96
CA ALA A 153 18.17 9.05 13.28
C ALA A 153 17.02 9.18 14.30
N GLU A 154 16.18 10.22 14.18
CA GLU A 154 15.02 10.47 15.04
C GLU A 154 13.75 9.69 14.63
N ILE A 155 13.78 8.94 13.52
CA ILE A 155 12.60 8.27 12.97
C ILE A 155 12.78 6.76 12.98
N GLU A 156 11.83 6.06 13.60
CA GLU A 156 11.65 4.61 13.50
C GLU A 156 10.88 4.28 12.22
N LEU A 157 11.48 3.48 11.35
CA LEU A 157 10.83 2.95 10.16
C LEU A 157 9.99 1.73 10.55
N LEU A 158 8.69 1.94 10.80
CA LEU A 158 7.80 0.85 11.22
C LEU A 158 7.73 -0.28 10.17
N PRO A 159 7.43 -1.52 10.58
CA PRO A 159 7.34 -2.66 9.66
C PRO A 159 6.47 -2.38 8.43
N HIS A 160 5.33 -1.71 8.61
CA HIS A 160 4.45 -1.38 7.49
C HIS A 160 5.08 -0.42 6.46
N ALA A 161 5.93 0.52 6.89
CA ALA A 161 6.66 1.37 5.96
C ALA A 161 7.66 0.56 5.12
N VAL A 162 8.33 -0.40 5.74
CA VAL A 162 9.25 -1.33 5.06
C VAL A 162 8.50 -2.23 4.09
N GLU A 163 7.39 -2.85 4.49
CA GLU A 163 6.54 -3.66 3.62
C GLU A 163 6.09 -2.90 2.38
N ARG A 164 5.69 -1.63 2.54
CA ARG A 164 5.28 -0.77 1.42
C ARG A 164 6.44 -0.44 0.49
N PHE A 165 7.64 -0.27 1.03
CA PHE A 165 8.85 -0.12 0.21
C PHE A 165 9.16 -1.40 -0.58
N GLN A 166 9.03 -2.59 0.03
CA GLN A 166 9.19 -3.86 -0.68
C GLN A 166 8.16 -4.01 -1.81
N GLN A 167 6.88 -3.77 -1.51
CA GLN A 167 5.78 -3.92 -2.47
C GLN A 167 5.85 -2.92 -3.62
N TYR A 168 6.16 -1.66 -3.32
CA TYR A 168 5.95 -0.55 -4.26
C TYR A 168 7.21 0.19 -4.66
N CYS A 169 8.39 -0.21 -4.21
CA CYS A 169 9.65 0.47 -4.53
C CYS A 169 10.78 -0.50 -4.91
N GLY A 170 10.49 -1.80 -5.01
CA GLY A 170 11.49 -2.80 -5.34
C GLY A 170 12.52 -3.02 -4.23
N GLY A 171 12.15 -2.83 -2.97
CA GLY A 171 12.99 -3.24 -1.85
C GLY A 171 13.16 -4.77 -1.81
N SER A 172 14.27 -5.23 -1.21
CA SER A 172 14.55 -6.66 -0.97
C SER A 172 13.37 -7.40 -0.33
N ALA A 173 13.20 -8.69 -0.62
CA ALA A 173 12.17 -9.51 0.04
C ALA A 173 12.47 -9.75 1.53
N ASP A 174 13.74 -9.67 1.93
CA ASP A 174 14.13 -9.71 3.35
C ASP A 174 13.82 -8.37 4.04
N PRO A 175 12.98 -8.33 5.10
CA PRO A 175 12.62 -7.10 5.78
C PRO A 175 13.81 -6.32 6.36
N ALA A 176 14.85 -7.02 6.84
CA ALA A 176 16.03 -6.37 7.41
C ALA A 176 16.87 -5.67 6.33
N ALA A 177 17.12 -6.35 5.21
CA ALA A 177 17.75 -5.76 4.03
C ALA A 177 16.93 -4.60 3.46
N ALA A 178 15.62 -4.78 3.30
CA ALA A 178 14.72 -3.74 2.78
C ALA A 178 14.72 -2.48 3.66
N ARG A 179 14.78 -2.64 4.99
CA ARG A 179 14.90 -1.50 5.92
C ARG A 179 16.21 -0.73 5.70
N ARG A 180 17.34 -1.43 5.53
CA ARG A 180 18.64 -0.81 5.24
C ARG A 180 18.63 -0.09 3.88
N GLU A 181 18.09 -0.73 2.85
CA GLU A 181 17.92 -0.13 1.52
C GLU A 181 17.05 1.13 1.56
N LEU A 182 15.90 1.07 2.24
CA LEU A 182 15.04 2.24 2.44
C LEU A 182 15.78 3.36 3.14
N TYR A 183 16.52 3.08 4.21
CA TYR A 183 17.31 4.08 4.91
C TYR A 183 18.33 4.77 3.98
N GLU A 184 19.10 3.99 3.21
CA GLU A 184 20.11 4.52 2.29
C GLU A 184 19.50 5.32 1.13
N VAL A 185 18.31 4.95 0.66
CA VAL A 185 17.59 5.70 -0.37
C VAL A 185 17.09 7.05 0.15
N LEU A 186 16.58 7.10 1.39
CA LEU A 186 16.04 8.32 1.98
C LEU A 186 17.16 9.27 2.46
N ALA A 187 18.23 8.74 3.05
CA ALA A 187 19.24 9.49 3.80
C ALA A 187 19.88 10.69 3.09
N PRO A 188 20.18 10.64 1.78
CA PRO A 188 20.85 11.77 1.11
C PRO A 188 20.00 13.03 1.00
N THR A 189 18.67 12.91 1.02
CA THR A 189 17.75 14.00 0.66
C THR A 189 16.57 14.15 1.61
N ALA A 190 16.54 13.36 2.69
CA ALA A 190 15.49 13.40 3.69
C ALA A 190 15.35 14.79 4.29
N ARG A 191 14.11 15.28 4.36
CA ARG A 191 13.74 16.51 5.05
C ARG A 191 12.33 16.38 5.62
N ALA A 192 12.06 17.05 6.72
CA ALA A 192 10.73 17.10 7.29
C ALA A 192 9.96 18.30 6.73
N THR A 193 8.66 18.11 6.54
CA THR A 193 7.73 19.15 6.07
C THR A 193 6.44 19.07 6.85
N SER A 194 5.81 20.22 7.12
CA SER A 194 4.51 20.26 7.81
C SER A 194 3.35 19.87 6.90
N ARG A 195 3.53 19.93 5.58
CA ARG A 195 2.50 19.60 4.59
C ARG A 195 3.01 18.54 3.62
N PRO A 196 2.18 17.56 3.26
CA PRO A 196 2.60 16.53 2.33
C PRO A 196 2.67 17.10 0.90
N PRO A 197 3.52 16.54 0.03
CA PRO A 197 3.44 16.81 -1.40
C PRO A 197 2.04 16.51 -1.95
N ARG A 198 1.52 17.39 -2.81
CA ARG A 198 0.14 17.31 -3.35
C ARG A 198 -0.20 15.97 -4.01
N TRP A 199 0.79 15.30 -4.59
CA TRP A 199 0.60 14.02 -5.29
C TRP A 199 0.42 12.83 -4.34
N SER A 200 0.83 12.94 -3.08
CA SER A 200 0.91 11.79 -2.16
C SER A 200 -0.44 11.31 -1.62
N GLY A 201 -1.46 12.18 -1.63
CA GLY A 201 -2.82 11.84 -1.17
C GLY A 201 -2.93 11.36 0.28
N THR A 202 -1.88 11.57 1.09
CA THR A 202 -1.85 11.09 2.48
C THR A 202 -2.68 11.98 3.42
N ARG A 203 -3.22 11.37 4.48
CA ARG A 203 -3.98 12.04 5.55
C ARG A 203 -3.06 12.48 6.71
N HIS A 204 -3.66 13.06 7.75
CA HIS A 204 -3.00 13.68 8.91
C HIS A 204 -1.85 12.85 9.52
N ALA A 205 -0.73 13.54 9.68
CA ALA A 205 0.47 13.13 10.40
C ALA A 205 1.03 14.38 11.12
N ASP A 206 1.92 14.20 12.08
CA ASP A 206 2.53 15.32 12.81
C ASP A 206 3.50 16.09 11.90
N PHE A 207 4.22 15.36 11.05
CA PHE A 207 4.96 15.90 9.91
C PHE A 207 5.13 14.83 8.82
N TYR A 208 5.75 15.22 7.71
CA TYR A 208 6.04 14.33 6.59
C TYR A 208 7.52 14.35 6.29
N LEU A 209 8.15 13.17 6.31
CA LEU A 209 9.47 13.00 5.73
C LEU A 209 9.33 12.90 4.22
N VAL A 210 10.04 13.77 3.51
CA VAL A 210 10.09 13.81 2.05
C VAL A 210 11.54 13.55 1.62
N ALA A 211 11.75 12.65 0.68
CA ALA A 211 13.09 12.27 0.22
C ALA A 211 13.09 11.76 -1.23
N GLY A 212 14.30 11.48 -1.73
CA GLY A 212 14.62 11.11 -3.10
C GLY A 212 14.58 12.28 -4.08
N VAL A 213 14.84 11.99 -5.35
CA VAL A 213 14.94 13.01 -6.41
C VAL A 213 13.58 13.69 -6.56
N GLU A 214 13.56 15.02 -6.45
CA GLU A 214 12.33 15.83 -6.40
C GLU A 214 11.29 15.42 -5.34
N GLY A 215 11.71 14.75 -4.26
CA GLY A 215 10.79 14.28 -3.23
C GLY A 215 9.88 13.17 -3.74
N GLU A 216 10.44 12.14 -4.37
CA GLU A 216 9.70 10.96 -4.86
C GLU A 216 9.16 10.06 -3.74
N TYR A 217 9.73 10.12 -2.54
CA TYR A 217 9.28 9.40 -1.35
C TYR A 217 8.59 10.35 -0.37
N VAL A 218 7.48 9.88 0.21
CA VAL A 218 6.77 10.54 1.32
C VAL A 218 6.45 9.51 2.38
N LEU A 219 6.91 9.77 3.60
CA LEU A 219 6.66 8.96 4.77
C LEU A 219 5.93 9.83 5.81
N PRO A 220 4.64 9.58 6.08
CA PRO A 220 3.91 10.26 7.15
C PRO A 220 4.48 9.84 8.51
N CYS A 221 4.99 10.82 9.25
CA CYS A 221 5.63 10.63 10.54
C CYS A 221 4.71 11.11 11.65
N ARG A 222 4.62 10.29 12.70
CA ARG A 222 3.90 10.64 13.92
C ARG A 222 4.86 10.63 15.10
N ILE A 223 4.48 11.25 16.20
CA ILE A 223 5.12 11.01 17.49
C ILE A 223 5.22 9.50 17.70
N GLY A 224 6.39 9.03 18.09
CA GLY A 224 6.71 7.63 18.21
C GLY A 224 6.25 7.03 19.54
N GLY A 225 6.14 5.70 19.58
CA GLY A 225 5.93 4.95 20.83
C GLY A 225 7.22 4.34 21.39
N GLY A 226 8.14 3.91 20.53
CA GLY A 226 9.33 3.13 20.89
C GLY A 226 10.62 3.94 21.05
N ARG A 227 11.75 3.34 20.65
CA ARG A 227 13.12 3.83 20.86
C ARG A 227 13.43 5.21 20.25
N ARG A 228 12.69 5.63 19.23
CA ARG A 228 12.88 6.92 18.54
C ARG A 228 11.69 7.84 18.77
N PRO A 229 11.88 9.17 18.75
CA PRO A 229 10.80 10.11 19.06
C PRO A 229 9.71 10.16 17.98
N PHE A 230 9.97 9.65 16.77
CA PHE A 230 9.00 9.64 15.68
C PHE A 230 8.88 8.28 15.01
N ASP A 231 7.68 7.92 14.57
CA ASP A 231 7.37 6.70 13.83
C ASP A 231 6.95 7.05 12.39
N ALA A 232 7.65 6.51 11.39
CA ALA A 232 7.20 6.53 10.00
C ALA A 232 6.22 5.39 9.75
N THR A 233 4.96 5.74 9.50
CA THR A 233 3.85 4.78 9.48
C THR A 233 3.68 4.01 8.18
N THR A 234 4.07 4.61 7.06
CA THR A 234 3.98 4.01 5.72
C THR A 234 5.02 4.65 4.80
N CYS A 235 5.33 3.98 3.69
CA CYS A 235 6.14 4.52 2.60
C CYS A 235 5.28 4.72 1.36
N ILE A 236 5.28 5.93 0.82
CA ILE A 236 4.53 6.28 -0.40
C ILE A 236 5.53 6.76 -1.44
N HIS A 237 5.50 6.14 -2.62
CA HIS A 237 6.34 6.52 -3.75
C HIS A 237 5.52 7.17 -4.86
N ARG A 238 6.04 8.25 -5.45
CA ARG A 238 5.35 9.08 -6.45
C ARG A 238 4.97 8.33 -7.73
N SER A 239 5.65 7.25 -8.06
CA SER A 239 5.35 6.42 -9.25
C SER A 239 4.51 5.19 -8.97
N ARG A 240 3.97 5.03 -7.76
CA ARG A 240 3.21 3.83 -7.38
C ARG A 240 2.11 3.52 -8.40
N ASP A 241 1.37 4.53 -8.85
CA ASP A 241 0.32 4.40 -9.85
C ASP A 241 0.81 3.79 -11.17
N LEU A 242 2.03 4.11 -11.60
CA LEU A 242 2.61 3.56 -12.83
C LEU A 242 2.87 2.06 -12.74
N PHE A 243 3.17 1.52 -11.55
CA PHE A 243 3.39 0.09 -11.34
C PHE A 243 2.09 -0.71 -11.21
N GLU A 244 0.97 -0.04 -10.92
CA GLU A 244 -0.37 -0.64 -10.93
C GLU A 244 -0.95 -0.71 -12.36
N LEU A 245 -0.37 0.03 -13.32
CA LEU A 245 -0.76 -0.04 -14.73
C LEU A 245 -0.14 -1.25 -15.43
N SER A 246 -0.89 -1.79 -16.38
CA SER A 246 -0.43 -2.86 -17.26
C SER A 246 -0.84 -2.59 -18.70
N GLY A 247 -0.13 -3.27 -19.60
CA GLY A 247 -0.44 -3.32 -21.01
C GLY A 247 -0.54 -1.95 -21.70
N ASP A 248 -1.59 -1.76 -22.49
CA ASP A 248 -1.84 -0.51 -23.23
C ASP A 248 -1.91 0.72 -22.33
N ARG A 249 -2.48 0.58 -21.12
CA ARG A 249 -2.57 1.70 -20.18
C ARG A 249 -1.20 2.16 -19.72
N LEU A 250 -0.28 1.22 -19.46
CA LEU A 250 1.10 1.53 -19.12
C LEU A 250 1.86 2.11 -20.32
N LEU A 251 1.70 1.52 -21.50
CA LEU A 251 2.34 2.01 -22.73
C LEU A 251 1.91 3.44 -23.07
N ALA A 252 0.64 3.80 -22.82
CA ALA A 252 0.14 5.15 -23.03
C ALA A 252 0.84 6.21 -22.15
N ARG A 253 1.41 5.81 -21.00
CA ARG A 253 2.23 6.66 -20.11
C ARG A 253 3.70 6.72 -20.54
N CYS A 254 4.09 5.97 -21.57
CA CYS A 254 5.46 5.91 -22.08
C CYS A 254 5.61 6.76 -23.34
N GLY A 255 6.50 7.75 -23.27
CA GLY A 255 6.99 8.49 -24.43
C GLY A 255 8.09 7.70 -25.15
N LEU A 256 7.95 7.55 -26.46
CA LEU A 256 9.01 7.04 -27.31
C LEU A 256 9.92 8.21 -27.71
N GLY A 257 11.13 8.25 -27.18
CA GLY A 257 12.14 9.21 -27.64
C GLY A 257 12.42 8.98 -29.12
N ALA A 258 12.29 10.01 -29.95
CA ALA A 258 12.46 9.89 -31.41
C ALA A 258 13.84 9.32 -31.78
N ASP A 259 14.86 9.70 -31.01
CA ASP A 259 16.25 9.28 -31.22
C ASP A 259 16.52 7.86 -30.69
N ALA A 260 15.89 7.50 -29.57
CA ALA A 260 16.09 6.20 -28.93
C ALA A 260 15.26 5.07 -29.57
N VAL A 261 14.10 5.40 -30.14
CA VAL A 261 13.19 4.47 -30.81
C VAL A 261 12.71 5.11 -32.13
N PRO A 262 13.48 4.98 -33.22
CA PRO A 262 13.19 5.63 -34.49
C PRO A 262 11.80 5.29 -35.03
N ALA A 263 11.13 6.28 -35.63
CA ALA A 263 9.75 6.19 -36.11
C ALA A 263 9.48 5.00 -37.06
N ARG A 264 10.47 4.62 -37.87
CA ARG A 264 10.37 3.51 -38.84
C ARG A 264 11.04 2.22 -38.37
N SER A 265 11.46 2.14 -37.11
CA SER A 265 12.15 0.96 -36.60
C SER A 265 11.20 -0.22 -36.36
N ALA A 266 11.69 -1.44 -36.60
CA ALA A 266 10.99 -2.66 -36.22
C ALA A 266 10.71 -2.71 -34.70
N GLY A 267 11.57 -2.09 -33.89
CA GLY A 267 11.40 -1.99 -32.45
C GLY A 267 10.22 -1.11 -32.04
N ARG A 268 10.03 0.02 -32.72
CA ARG A 268 8.84 0.85 -32.53
C ARG A 268 7.56 0.10 -32.88
N ALA A 269 7.57 -0.58 -34.02
CA ALA A 269 6.43 -1.39 -34.44
C ALA A 269 6.12 -2.53 -33.46
N LEU A 270 7.12 -3.10 -32.78
CA LEU A 270 6.91 -4.12 -31.73
C LEU A 270 6.26 -3.53 -30.48
N ILE A 271 6.72 -2.35 -30.05
CA ILE A 271 6.14 -1.62 -28.92
C ILE A 271 4.69 -1.22 -29.24
N GLU A 272 4.44 -0.71 -30.45
CA GLU A 272 3.12 -0.21 -30.88
C GLU A 272 2.13 -1.33 -31.27
N ARG A 273 2.57 -2.48 -31.80
CA ARG A 273 1.65 -3.51 -32.35
C ARG A 273 1.45 -4.77 -31.52
N GLY A 274 2.33 -5.12 -30.58
CA GLY A 274 2.35 -6.52 -30.10
C GLY A 274 2.92 -6.80 -28.71
N GLY A 275 3.53 -5.84 -28.02
CA GLY A 275 3.96 -6.01 -26.61
C GLY A 275 2.88 -5.65 -25.58
N ALA A 276 1.71 -5.22 -26.04
CA ALA A 276 0.71 -4.49 -25.28
C ALA A 276 -0.11 -5.30 -24.28
N CYS A 277 -0.27 -6.61 -24.42
CA CYS A 277 -1.13 -7.38 -23.51
C CYS A 277 -0.46 -7.70 -22.17
N HIS A 278 0.88 -7.67 -22.10
CA HIS A 278 1.63 -8.06 -20.91
C HIS A 278 2.70 -7.04 -20.50
N ALA A 279 2.65 -5.82 -21.05
CA ALA A 279 3.58 -4.77 -20.65
C ALA A 279 3.45 -4.50 -19.15
N ARG A 280 4.57 -4.60 -18.43
CA ARG A 280 4.65 -4.31 -17.00
C ARG A 280 5.92 -3.55 -16.68
N LEU A 281 5.87 -2.73 -15.65
CA LEU A 281 7.04 -2.02 -15.14
C LEU A 281 7.75 -2.91 -14.11
N ALA A 282 9.08 -2.90 -14.13
CA ALA A 282 9.92 -3.63 -13.21
C ALA A 282 10.95 -2.69 -12.59
N TRP A 283 11.09 -2.76 -11.26
CA TRP A 283 12.05 -1.98 -10.48
C TRP A 283 13.49 -2.34 -10.87
N HIS A 284 13.75 -3.63 -11.04
CA HIS A 284 15.09 -4.14 -11.31
C HIS A 284 15.28 -4.48 -12.79
N ARG A 285 16.54 -4.34 -13.21
CA ARG A 285 17.01 -4.79 -14.52
C ARG A 285 16.79 -6.30 -14.66
N PRO A 286 16.15 -6.76 -15.76
CA PRO A 286 16.13 -8.19 -16.08
C PRO A 286 17.56 -8.74 -16.23
N SER A 287 17.85 -9.91 -15.66
CA SER A 287 19.22 -10.48 -15.61
C SER A 287 19.90 -10.61 -16.98
N TRP A 288 19.13 -10.84 -18.05
CA TRP A 288 19.61 -10.98 -19.43
C TRP A 288 19.85 -9.64 -20.15
N ALA A 289 19.38 -8.53 -19.59
CA ALA A 289 19.48 -7.22 -20.21
C ALA A 289 20.81 -6.52 -19.83
N PRO A 290 21.47 -5.81 -20.74
CA PRO A 290 22.68 -5.04 -20.42
C PRO A 290 22.38 -3.92 -19.42
N ALA A 291 23.38 -3.53 -18.63
CA ALA A 291 23.26 -2.41 -17.71
C ALA A 291 23.04 -1.09 -18.48
N ARG A 292 22.22 -0.21 -17.92
CA ARG A 292 21.90 1.11 -18.46
C ARG A 292 21.83 2.09 -17.29
N SER A 293 22.81 2.97 -17.16
CA SER A 293 22.92 3.93 -16.06
C SER A 293 21.78 4.94 -16.03
N GLU A 294 21.27 5.33 -17.20
CA GLU A 294 20.15 6.28 -17.34
C GLU A 294 18.77 5.65 -17.07
N ALA A 295 18.70 4.31 -17.04
CA ALA A 295 17.43 3.62 -16.85
C ALA A 295 17.06 3.63 -15.37
N ARG A 296 15.95 4.30 -15.04
CA ARG A 296 15.35 4.22 -13.70
C ARG A 296 14.68 2.87 -13.50
N TRP A 297 13.91 2.42 -14.48
CA TRP A 297 13.15 1.17 -14.47
C TRP A 297 13.18 0.46 -15.81
N TRP A 298 12.51 -0.69 -15.86
CA TRP A 298 12.42 -1.53 -17.05
C TRP A 298 10.98 -1.85 -17.40
N LEU A 299 10.57 -1.48 -18.60
CA LEU A 299 9.29 -1.87 -19.18
C LEU A 299 9.48 -3.23 -19.86
N VAL A 300 8.97 -4.29 -19.23
CA VAL A 300 9.05 -5.67 -19.74
C VAL A 300 7.83 -5.92 -20.61
N LEU A 301 8.06 -6.24 -21.88
CA LEU A 301 7.00 -6.43 -22.88
C LEU A 301 6.72 -7.91 -23.13
N ALA A 302 7.76 -8.74 -23.10
CA ALA A 302 7.68 -10.19 -23.27
C ALA A 302 8.96 -10.86 -22.69
N PRO A 303 9.02 -12.20 -22.59
CA PRO A 303 10.26 -12.88 -22.24
C PRO A 303 11.40 -12.45 -23.16
N ARG A 304 12.50 -11.98 -22.57
CA ARG A 304 13.69 -11.47 -23.29
C ARG A 304 13.43 -10.26 -24.20
N LEU A 305 12.37 -9.50 -23.94
CA LEU A 305 12.04 -8.24 -24.62
C LEU A 305 11.68 -7.16 -23.60
N ALA A 306 12.50 -6.13 -23.51
CA ALA A 306 12.30 -5.05 -22.54
C ALA A 306 12.84 -3.72 -23.07
N VAL A 307 12.32 -2.65 -22.49
CA VAL A 307 12.67 -1.26 -22.79
C VAL A 307 13.18 -0.62 -21.49
N PRO A 308 14.46 -0.24 -21.38
CA PRO A 308 14.91 0.63 -20.31
C PRO A 308 14.15 1.96 -20.39
N VAL A 309 13.67 2.45 -19.24
CA VAL A 309 12.94 3.73 -19.17
C VAL A 309 13.58 4.68 -18.19
N ALA A 310 13.75 5.93 -18.61
CA ALA A 310 13.96 7.05 -17.70
C ALA A 310 12.61 7.50 -17.12
N TRP A 311 12.65 8.13 -15.95
CA TRP A 311 11.47 8.66 -15.28
C TRP A 311 11.55 10.18 -15.15
N ARG A 312 10.51 10.88 -15.60
CA ARG A 312 10.37 12.34 -15.61
C ARG A 312 9.02 12.71 -14.99
N PRO A 313 8.93 12.76 -13.65
CA PRO A 313 7.65 12.88 -12.97
C PRO A 313 6.94 14.24 -13.15
N GLU A 314 7.60 15.24 -13.74
CA GLU A 314 7.00 16.52 -14.13
C GLU A 314 6.07 16.35 -15.35
N ARG A 315 6.37 15.38 -16.23
CA ARG A 315 5.56 15.07 -17.43
C ARG A 315 4.37 14.18 -17.09
N ARG A 316 3.35 14.77 -16.46
CA ARG A 316 2.20 14.02 -15.92
C ARG A 316 1.54 13.06 -16.90
N SER A 317 1.41 13.38 -18.18
CA SER A 317 0.75 12.52 -19.19
C SER A 317 1.64 11.42 -19.75
N ARG A 318 2.96 11.61 -19.77
CA ARG A 318 3.96 10.62 -20.23
C ARG A 318 5.24 10.71 -19.39
N PRO A 319 5.20 10.23 -18.14
CA PRO A 319 6.34 10.35 -17.23
C PRO A 319 7.45 9.33 -17.51
N LEU A 320 7.19 8.28 -18.30
CA LEU A 320 8.18 7.29 -18.68
C LEU A 320 8.76 7.65 -20.05
N ILE A 321 10.08 7.61 -20.22
CA ILE A 321 10.73 7.85 -21.51
C ILE A 321 11.52 6.61 -21.91
N ALA A 322 11.17 6.00 -23.03
CA ALA A 322 11.86 4.84 -23.58
C ALA A 322 13.27 5.21 -24.07
N LEU A 323 14.27 4.48 -23.59
CA LEU A 323 15.70 4.67 -23.91
C LEU A 323 16.22 3.66 -24.94
N GLY A 324 15.30 3.02 -25.68
CA GLY A 324 15.61 2.02 -26.71
C GLY A 324 14.98 0.65 -26.42
N LEU A 325 15.02 -0.24 -27.41
CA LEU A 325 14.48 -1.60 -27.27
C LEU A 325 15.61 -2.63 -27.15
N ILE A 326 15.48 -3.54 -26.18
CA ILE A 326 16.37 -4.67 -26.02
C ILE A 326 15.61 -5.95 -26.35
N ASP A 327 15.93 -6.54 -27.50
CA ASP A 327 15.36 -7.80 -27.97
C ASP A 327 16.42 -8.90 -27.98
N ARG A 328 16.32 -9.82 -27.00
CA ARG A 328 17.16 -11.02 -26.89
C ARG A 328 16.36 -12.29 -27.15
N ARG A 329 15.21 -12.19 -27.82
CA ARG A 329 14.38 -13.35 -28.15
C ARG A 329 15.08 -14.26 -29.18
N PRO A 330 14.83 -15.58 -29.14
CA PRO A 330 15.34 -16.52 -30.15
C PRO A 330 14.99 -16.06 -31.58
N VAL A 331 15.87 -16.34 -32.54
CA VAL A 331 15.66 -15.96 -33.96
C VAL A 331 14.31 -16.46 -34.47
N LEU A 332 13.94 -17.70 -34.12
CA LEU A 332 12.70 -18.34 -34.56
C LEU A 332 11.46 -17.58 -34.06
N VAL A 333 11.45 -17.12 -32.81
CA VAL A 333 10.36 -16.28 -32.26
C VAL A 333 10.27 -14.95 -33.03
N ARG A 334 11.41 -14.31 -33.30
CA ARG A 334 11.46 -13.07 -34.08
C ARG A 334 10.93 -13.26 -35.51
N LEU A 335 11.24 -14.40 -36.13
CA LEU A 335 10.76 -14.75 -37.47
C LEU A 335 9.25 -14.97 -37.49
N LEU A 336 8.73 -15.76 -36.55
CA LEU A 336 7.29 -16.03 -36.43
C LEU A 336 6.48 -14.75 -36.21
N ASP A 337 6.97 -13.84 -35.38
CA ASP A 337 6.32 -12.54 -35.17
C ASP A 337 6.32 -11.68 -36.44
N ARG A 338 7.41 -11.70 -37.22
CA ARG A 338 7.45 -11.02 -38.53
C ARG A 338 6.44 -11.64 -39.50
N LEU A 339 6.36 -12.96 -39.58
CA LEU A 339 5.43 -13.67 -40.45
C LEU A 339 3.97 -13.39 -40.07
N ARG A 340 3.63 -13.41 -38.77
CA ARG A 340 2.31 -13.00 -38.27
C ARG A 340 1.99 -11.55 -38.62
N GLY A 341 2.97 -10.65 -38.51
CA GLY A 341 2.83 -9.26 -38.92
C GLY A 341 2.53 -9.10 -40.43
N LEU A 342 3.19 -9.90 -41.28
CA LEU A 342 2.95 -9.91 -42.72
C LEU A 342 1.56 -10.48 -43.06
N ALA A 343 1.14 -11.57 -42.40
CA ALA A 343 -0.18 -12.16 -42.59
C ALA A 343 -1.32 -11.21 -42.19
N ARG A 344 -1.15 -10.46 -41.09
CA ARG A 344 -2.12 -9.42 -40.67
C ARG A 344 -2.20 -8.26 -41.65
N ARG A 345 -1.07 -7.81 -42.21
CA ARG A 345 -1.07 -6.74 -43.23
C ARG A 345 -1.75 -7.16 -44.53
N ARG A 346 -1.66 -8.45 -44.91
CA ARG A 346 -2.37 -8.99 -46.09
C ARG A 346 -3.88 -9.05 -45.89
N THR A 347 -4.35 -9.27 -44.66
CA THR A 347 -5.79 -9.34 -44.35
C THR A 347 -6.42 -7.96 -44.12
N SER A 348 -5.62 -6.94 -43.77
CA SER A 348 -6.08 -5.55 -43.60
C SER A 348 -5.87 -4.67 -44.85
N ALA A 349 -5.67 -5.25 -46.04
CA ALA A 349 -5.63 -4.47 -47.27
C ALA A 349 -7.02 -3.86 -47.54
N PRO A 350 -7.15 -2.52 -47.69
CA PRO A 350 -8.43 -1.90 -47.94
C PRO A 350 -8.98 -2.42 -49.28
N LYS A 351 -10.20 -2.94 -49.24
CA LYS A 351 -10.99 -3.30 -50.41
C LYS A 351 -11.05 -2.06 -51.30
N ARG A 352 -10.31 -2.04 -52.42
CA ARG A 352 -10.34 -0.97 -53.42
C ARG A 352 -11.80 -0.68 -53.78
N PRO A 353 -12.26 0.58 -53.80
CA PRO A 353 -13.56 0.90 -54.39
C PRO A 353 -13.46 0.52 -55.87
N GLY A 354 -14.29 -0.43 -56.29
CA GLY A 354 -14.38 -0.84 -57.68
C GLY A 354 -14.77 0.36 -58.53
N ALA A 355 -14.00 0.61 -59.59
CA ALA A 355 -14.35 1.55 -60.64
C ALA A 355 -15.63 1.07 -61.34
N SER A 356 -16.75 1.75 -61.11
CA SER A 356 -17.91 1.68 -61.98
C SER A 356 -17.69 2.64 -63.17
N ARG A 357 -17.33 2.06 -64.31
CA ARG A 357 -17.55 2.67 -65.63
C ARG A 357 -19.06 2.77 -65.85
N GLY A 358 -19.58 3.99 -65.96
CA GLY A 358 -20.94 4.28 -66.43
C GLY A 358 -20.90 5.54 -67.29
N ARG A 359 -21.00 5.35 -68.60
CA ARG A 359 -21.01 6.37 -69.65
C ARG A 359 -22.39 7.03 -69.73
N GLY A 360 -22.40 8.35 -69.93
CA GLY A 360 -23.40 9.06 -70.73
C GLY A 360 -24.64 9.58 -70.00
N SER A 361 -24.77 10.91 -69.89
CA SER A 361 -25.89 11.62 -70.52
C SER A 361 -25.69 13.13 -70.40
N THR A 362 -25.91 13.79 -71.53
CA THR A 362 -25.90 15.22 -71.82
C THR A 362 -27.00 16.02 -71.12
N GLY A 363 -26.74 17.32 -70.93
CA GLY A 363 -27.76 18.37 -71.05
C GLY A 363 -28.11 19.14 -69.77
N GLY A 364 -28.01 20.47 -69.81
CA GLY A 364 -28.73 21.35 -68.87
C GLY A 364 -27.98 22.58 -68.39
N ARG A 365 -28.36 23.74 -68.94
CA ARG A 365 -27.90 25.11 -68.69
C ARG A 365 -28.14 25.63 -67.25
N PRO A 366 -27.59 26.81 -66.88
CA PRO A 366 -27.39 27.27 -65.51
C PRO A 366 -28.55 28.11 -64.96
N SER A 367 -28.62 28.22 -63.63
CA SER A 367 -29.44 29.24 -62.97
C SER A 367 -28.79 29.74 -61.67
N ARG A 368 -28.31 30.99 -61.76
CA ARG A 368 -28.49 32.10 -60.81
C ARG A 368 -28.17 31.88 -59.32
N THR A 369 -27.14 32.61 -58.88
CA THR A 369 -27.09 33.34 -57.60
C THR A 369 -28.34 34.23 -57.44
N PRO A 370 -28.80 34.54 -56.21
CA PRO A 370 -28.14 35.59 -55.44
C PRO A 370 -28.00 35.31 -53.93
N ALA A 371 -27.09 36.08 -53.35
CA ALA A 371 -26.85 36.22 -51.93
C ALA A 371 -28.11 36.60 -51.13
N ARG A 372 -28.16 36.20 -49.85
CA ARG A 372 -28.75 37.06 -48.82
C ARG A 372 -28.11 36.82 -47.45
N ARG A 373 -27.65 37.93 -46.88
CA ARG A 373 -27.19 38.13 -45.50
C ARG A 373 -28.23 37.67 -44.48
N ARG A 374 -27.77 37.13 -43.34
CA ARG A 374 -27.87 37.79 -42.03
C ARG A 374 -26.72 37.33 -41.15
#